data_AF-A0A3R8AWR3-F1
#
_entry.id   AF-A0A3R8AWR3-F1
#
_cell.length_a   1.000
_cell.length_b   1.000
_cell.length_c   1.000
_cell.angle_alpha   90.00
_cell.angle_beta   90.00
_cell.angle_gamma   90.00
#
_symmetry.space_group_name_H-M   'P 1'
#
loop_
_entity.id
_entity.type
_entity.pdbx_description
1 polymer ?
#
loop_
_entity_poly.entity_id
_entity_poly.type
_entity_poly.pdbx_seq_one_letter_code
_entity_poly.pdbx_strand_id
1 'polypeptide(L)'
;EQQLLSHLQMISKGRLLPLRSIPAAYRMTQKQAPRCASPYIDRVLQPLLLFRSTVDAVLPGDAGRSVLRRVATMVSSLWIEEVELLLQTEERKESALQRLQRGSVGCAQKQTGAGGTLTDFEKMKLQLFLDGQTLGEALLRQLAEEQPQSRLLRTHFSLLDKLGDNTQKSHSG
;
A
#
# COMPACT_ATOMS: atom_id res chain seq x y z
N GLU A 1 -0.58 -1.58 -28.36
CA GLU A 1 -1.18 -1.48 -27.01
C GLU A 1 -0.66 -2.54 -26.03
N GLN A 2 -0.81 -3.84 -26.29
CA GLN A 2 -0.40 -4.89 -25.34
C GLN A 2 1.08 -4.82 -24.90
N GLN A 3 2.01 -4.60 -25.84
CA GLN A 3 3.43 -4.46 -25.52
C GLN A 3 3.73 -3.27 -24.59
N LEU A 4 3.02 -2.16 -24.79
CA LEU A 4 3.13 -0.97 -23.95
C LEU A 4 2.61 -1.26 -22.53
N LEU A 5 1.45 -1.91 -22.40
CA LEU A 5 0.93 -2.30 -21.09
C LEU A 5 1.87 -3.27 -20.36
N SER A 6 2.45 -4.25 -21.06
CA SER A 6 3.44 -5.16 -20.49
C SER A 6 4.70 -4.43 -20.02
N HIS A 7 5.19 -3.46 -20.81
CA HIS A 7 6.35 -2.65 -20.44
C HIS A 7 6.08 -1.80 -19.19
N LEU A 8 4.94 -1.11 -19.16
CA LEU A 8 4.51 -0.35 -17.99
C LEU A 8 4.33 -1.24 -16.76
N GLN A 9 3.78 -2.45 -16.91
CA GLN A 9 3.63 -3.41 -15.83
C GLN A 9 4.99 -3.80 -15.23
N MET A 10 5.99 -4.08 -16.07
CA MET A 10 7.34 -4.41 -15.62
C MET A 10 8.00 -3.26 -14.85
N ILE A 11 7.88 -2.03 -15.36
CA ILE A 11 8.40 -0.84 -14.67
C ILE A 11 7.70 -0.66 -13.33
N SER A 12 6.36 -0.71 -13.30
CA SER A 12 5.56 -0.53 -12.09
C SER A 12 5.91 -1.56 -11.03
N LYS A 13 6.07 -2.84 -11.39
CA LYS A 13 6.56 -3.88 -10.47
C LYS A 13 7.91 -3.52 -9.83
N GLY A 14 8.85 -3.02 -10.63
CA GLY A 14 10.15 -2.57 -10.12
C GLY A 14 10.03 -1.40 -9.13
N ARG A 15 9.08 -0.48 -9.35
CA ARG A 15 8.81 0.66 -8.44
C ARG A 15 8.15 0.25 -7.12
N LEU A 16 7.54 -0.94 -7.05
CA LEU A 16 6.90 -1.49 -5.85
C LEU A 16 7.87 -2.20 -4.92
N LEU A 17 9.09 -2.54 -5.36
CA LEU A 17 10.09 -3.23 -4.52
C LEU A 17 10.31 -2.63 -3.12
N PRO A 18 10.29 -1.29 -2.91
CA PRO A 18 10.44 -0.70 -1.59
C PRO A 18 9.38 -1.13 -0.56
N LEU A 19 8.18 -1.57 -0.98
CA LEU A 19 7.14 -2.13 -0.08
C LEU A 19 7.71 -3.18 0.86
N ARG A 20 8.61 -4.04 0.35
CA ARG A 20 9.20 -5.17 1.09
C ARG A 20 10.10 -4.72 2.24
N SER A 21 10.54 -3.47 2.24
CA SER A 21 11.40 -2.89 3.29
C SER A 21 10.60 -2.28 4.44
N ILE A 22 9.30 -2.03 4.27
CA ILE A 22 8.44 -1.39 5.28
C ILE A 22 8.47 -2.11 6.63
N PRO A 23 8.38 -3.46 6.72
CA PRO A 23 8.41 -4.14 8.03
C PRO A 23 9.70 -3.86 8.81
N ALA A 24 10.85 -3.86 8.12
CA ALA A 24 12.15 -3.62 8.74
C ALA A 24 12.26 -2.20 9.32
N ALA A 25 11.54 -1.23 8.76
CA ALA A 25 11.53 0.15 9.25
C ALA A 25 10.79 0.32 10.60
N TYR A 26 9.97 -0.66 11.01
CA TYR A 26 9.22 -0.61 12.26
C TYR A 26 9.77 -1.56 13.32
N ARG A 27 10.21 -2.76 12.93
CA ARG A 27 10.76 -3.76 13.85
C ARG A 27 11.86 -3.22 14.75
N MET A 28 11.62 -3.21 16.06
CA MET A 28 12.64 -2.91 17.08
C MET A 28 13.31 -1.53 16.93
N THR A 29 12.68 -0.61 16.18
CA THR A 29 13.31 0.67 15.80
C THR A 29 12.98 1.83 16.74
N GLN A 30 12.11 1.64 17.74
CA GLN A 30 11.49 2.73 18.54
C GLN A 30 10.86 3.83 17.67
N LYS A 31 10.67 3.58 16.36
CA LYS A 31 10.15 4.58 15.42
C LYS A 31 8.72 4.95 15.80
N GLN A 32 8.44 6.24 15.70
CA GLN A 32 7.09 6.76 15.92
C GLN A 32 6.10 6.19 14.92
N ALA A 33 4.82 6.22 15.27
CA ALA A 33 3.74 5.88 14.35
C ALA A 33 3.82 6.76 13.09
N PRO A 34 3.65 6.17 11.88
CA PRO A 34 3.67 6.94 10.65
C PRO A 34 2.53 7.96 10.59
N ARG A 35 2.82 9.10 9.96
CA ARG A 35 1.86 10.21 9.77
C ARG A 35 1.66 10.58 8.30
N CYS A 36 2.46 10.02 7.40
CA CYS A 36 2.41 10.27 5.98
C CYS A 36 2.78 9.00 5.21
N ALA A 37 2.44 8.99 3.92
CA ALA A 37 2.85 7.94 3.01
C ALA A 37 4.37 7.86 2.83
N SER A 38 4.84 6.68 2.47
CA SER A 38 6.21 6.36 2.18
C SER A 38 6.67 7.09 0.91
N PRO A 39 7.91 7.60 0.85
CA PRO A 39 8.42 8.34 -0.31
C PRO A 39 8.46 7.56 -1.63
N TYR A 40 8.33 6.23 -1.61
CA TYR A 40 8.32 5.43 -2.83
C TYR A 40 7.00 5.59 -3.63
N ILE A 41 5.91 6.04 -3.00
CA ILE A 41 4.61 6.21 -3.67
C ILE A 41 4.72 7.18 -4.85
N ASP A 42 5.48 8.26 -4.70
CA ASP A 42 5.74 9.21 -5.80
C ASP A 42 6.43 8.52 -7.00
N ARG A 43 7.30 7.55 -6.72
CA ARG A 43 8.03 6.79 -7.76
C ARG A 43 7.14 5.74 -8.45
N VAL A 44 6.12 5.24 -7.76
CA VAL A 44 5.11 4.33 -8.35
C VAL A 44 4.25 5.07 -9.37
N LEU A 45 4.00 6.35 -9.15
CA LEU A 45 3.18 7.19 -10.03
C LEU A 45 3.93 7.69 -11.26
N GLN A 46 5.26 7.82 -11.19
CA GLN A 46 6.07 8.35 -12.30
C GLN A 46 5.82 7.70 -13.68
N PRO A 47 5.75 6.36 -13.82
CA PRO A 47 5.48 5.73 -15.10
C PRO A 47 4.14 6.16 -15.69
N LEU A 48 3.10 6.32 -14.87
CA LEU A 48 1.79 6.81 -15.28
C LEU A 48 1.86 8.28 -15.73
N LEU A 49 2.57 9.13 -14.98
CA LEU A 49 2.71 10.56 -15.30
C LEU A 49 3.45 10.79 -16.61
N LEU A 50 4.59 10.11 -16.80
CA LEU A 50 5.35 10.16 -18.04
C LEU A 50 4.49 9.63 -19.19
N PHE A 51 3.80 8.52 -18.98
CA PHE A 51 2.92 7.94 -19.99
C PHE A 51 1.78 8.90 -20.38
N ARG A 52 1.13 9.55 -19.41
CA ARG A 52 0.09 10.56 -19.67
C ARG A 52 0.60 11.69 -20.55
N SER A 53 1.76 12.26 -20.23
CA SER A 53 2.35 13.34 -21.05
C SER A 53 2.58 12.93 -22.51
N THR A 54 2.96 11.67 -22.74
CA THR A 54 3.14 11.11 -24.09
C THR A 54 1.81 10.81 -24.78
N VAL A 55 0.83 10.28 -24.03
CA VAL A 55 -0.50 9.95 -24.56
C VAL A 55 -1.27 11.20 -24.96
N ASP A 56 -1.28 12.23 -24.13
CA ASP A 56 -1.99 13.48 -24.41
C ASP A 56 -1.45 14.14 -25.70
N ALA A 57 -0.17 13.91 -26.02
CA ALA A 57 0.47 14.40 -27.25
C ALA A 57 0.17 13.56 -28.52
N VAL A 58 -0.20 12.29 -28.39
CA VAL A 58 -0.27 11.33 -29.52
C VAL A 58 -1.66 10.72 -29.71
N LEU A 59 -2.44 10.58 -28.64
CA LEU A 59 -3.74 9.91 -28.57
C LEU A 59 -4.73 10.74 -27.74
N PRO A 60 -5.10 11.95 -28.20
CA PRO A 60 -6.05 12.79 -27.49
C PRO A 60 -7.45 12.16 -27.44
N GLY A 61 -8.22 12.50 -26.41
CA GLY A 61 -9.62 12.08 -26.26
C GLY A 61 -9.81 10.71 -25.60
N ASP A 62 -10.88 10.01 -26.00
CA ASP A 62 -11.36 8.81 -25.30
C ASP A 62 -10.37 7.64 -25.32
N ALA A 63 -9.59 7.51 -26.40
CA ALA A 63 -8.58 6.45 -26.53
C ALA A 63 -7.48 6.60 -25.48
N GLY A 64 -6.94 7.81 -25.30
CA GLY A 64 -5.95 8.11 -24.27
C GLY A 64 -6.48 7.88 -22.86
N ARG A 65 -7.70 8.37 -22.57
CA ARG A 65 -8.39 8.13 -21.30
C ARG A 65 -8.57 6.65 -20.99
N SER A 66 -8.96 5.85 -22.00
CA SER A 66 -9.14 4.40 -21.85
C SER A 66 -7.83 3.71 -21.46
N VAL A 67 -6.72 4.02 -22.13
CA VAL A 67 -5.42 3.42 -21.82
C VAL A 67 -4.94 3.87 -20.44
N LEU A 68 -5.08 5.14 -20.08
CA LEU A 68 -4.76 5.63 -18.73
C LEU A 68 -5.53 4.90 -17.63
N ARG A 69 -6.83 4.65 -17.83
CA ARG A 69 -7.66 3.87 -16.91
C ARG A 69 -7.18 2.43 -16.76
N ARG A 70 -6.73 1.80 -17.84
CA ARG A 70 -6.16 0.44 -17.82
C ARG A 70 -4.83 0.41 -17.06
N VAL A 71 -3.95 1.39 -17.28
CA VAL A 71 -2.67 1.49 -16.58
C VAL A 71 -2.90 1.75 -15.09
N ALA A 72 -3.79 2.67 -14.73
CA ALA A 72 -4.13 2.93 -13.32
C ALA A 72 -4.67 1.67 -12.62
N THR A 73 -5.57 0.93 -13.27
CA THR A 73 -6.08 -0.36 -12.78
C THR A 73 -4.96 -1.36 -12.56
N MET A 74 -4.06 -1.49 -13.53
CA MET A 74 -2.92 -2.39 -13.42
C MET A 74 -2.00 -2.01 -12.26
N VAL A 75 -1.62 -0.73 -12.12
CA VAL A 75 -0.75 -0.25 -11.03
C VAL A 75 -1.38 -0.53 -9.68
N SER A 76 -2.68 -0.25 -9.55
CA SER A 76 -3.40 -0.56 -8.32
C SER A 76 -3.43 -2.05 -7.97
N SER A 77 -3.73 -2.90 -8.95
CA SER A 77 -3.79 -4.35 -8.72
C SER A 77 -2.43 -4.89 -8.27
N LEU A 78 -1.35 -4.46 -8.92
CA LEU A 78 0.01 -4.84 -8.51
C LEU A 78 0.34 -4.41 -7.08
N TRP A 79 -0.07 -3.20 -6.68
CA TRP A 79 0.18 -2.72 -5.32
C TRP A 79 -0.63 -3.54 -4.30
N ILE A 80 -1.91 -3.80 -4.57
CA ILE A 80 -2.78 -4.62 -3.71
C ILE A 80 -2.20 -6.02 -3.54
N GLU A 81 -1.82 -6.69 -4.64
CA GLU A 81 -1.23 -8.04 -4.61
C GLU A 81 0.03 -8.10 -3.73
N GLU A 82 0.93 -7.12 -3.89
CA GLU A 82 2.17 -7.08 -3.10
C GLU A 82 1.89 -6.77 -1.62
N VAL A 83 0.90 -5.92 -1.31
CA VAL A 83 0.48 -5.62 0.06
C VAL A 83 -0.16 -6.83 0.73
N GLU A 84 -1.05 -7.55 0.05
CA GLU A 84 -1.66 -8.77 0.57
C GLU A 84 -0.61 -9.84 0.87
N LEU A 85 0.36 -10.04 -0.05
CA LEU A 85 1.47 -10.96 0.16
C LEU A 85 2.33 -10.57 1.38
N LEU A 86 2.61 -9.28 1.52
CA LEU A 86 3.39 -8.74 2.65
C LEU A 86 2.65 -8.96 3.97
N LEU A 87 1.37 -8.59 4.05
CA LEU A 87 0.53 -8.76 5.24
C LEU A 87 0.47 -10.23 5.66
N GLN A 88 0.13 -11.14 4.74
CA GLN A 88 0.06 -12.57 5.05
C GLN A 88 1.40 -13.11 5.59
N THR A 89 2.51 -12.66 5.00
CA THR A 89 3.85 -13.09 5.43
C THR A 89 4.17 -12.60 6.84
N GLU A 90 3.84 -11.35 7.14
CA GLU A 90 4.12 -10.72 8.43
C GLU A 90 3.17 -11.21 9.53
N GLU A 91 1.89 -11.47 9.22
CA GLU A 91 0.93 -12.11 10.15
C GLU A 91 1.36 -13.51 10.57
N ARG A 92 1.87 -14.32 9.63
CA ARG A 92 2.41 -15.64 9.94
C ARG A 92 3.63 -15.56 10.85
N LYS A 93 4.53 -14.59 10.61
CA LYS A 93 5.72 -14.37 11.46
C LYS A 93 5.32 -13.93 12.86
N GLU A 94 4.41 -12.98 12.97
CA GLU A 94 3.88 -12.49 14.26
C GLU A 94 3.22 -13.62 15.05
N SER A 95 2.38 -14.41 14.40
CA SER A 95 1.73 -15.58 15.03
C SER A 95 2.73 -16.63 15.51
N ALA A 96 3.80 -16.88 14.74
CA ALA A 96 4.86 -17.80 15.11
C ALA A 96 5.67 -17.30 16.31
N LEU A 97 6.01 -16.00 16.34
CA LEU A 97 6.70 -15.36 17.45
C LEU A 97 5.88 -15.42 18.74
N GLN A 98 4.58 -15.11 18.68
CA GLN A 98 3.68 -15.20 19.83
C GLN A 98 3.59 -16.62 20.39
N ARG A 99 3.54 -17.64 19.52
CA ARG A 99 3.57 -19.05 19.94
C ARG A 99 4.87 -19.43 20.64
N LEU A 100 6.01 -18.98 20.11
CA LEU A 100 7.32 -19.22 20.72
C LEU A 100 7.44 -18.56 22.11
N GLN A 101 6.95 -17.32 22.23
CA GLN A 101 6.92 -16.60 23.51
C GLN A 101 6.03 -17.30 24.54
N ARG A 102 4.87 -17.82 24.14
CA ARG A 102 3.97 -18.59 25.03
C ARG A 102 4.55 -19.93 25.47
N GLY A 103 5.39 -20.56 24.65
CA GLY A 103 6.05 -21.84 24.97
C GLY A 103 7.28 -21.70 25.88
N SER A 104 7.83 -20.49 26.04
CA SER A 104 8.92 -20.21 26.97
C SER A 104 8.34 -19.80 28.34
N VAL A 105 8.10 -20.77 29.22
CA VAL A 105 7.48 -20.57 30.55
C VAL A 105 8.41 -19.89 31.56
N GLY A 106 9.35 -19.03 31.16
CA GLY A 106 10.39 -18.61 32.11
C GLY A 106 11.20 -17.35 31.85
N CYS A 107 10.97 -16.55 30.80
CA CYS A 107 11.76 -15.33 30.66
C CYS A 107 10.97 -14.15 30.10
N ALA A 108 10.79 -13.16 30.98
CA ALA A 108 10.51 -11.76 30.71
C ALA A 108 9.28 -11.45 29.83
N GLN A 109 8.18 -11.20 30.52
CA GLN A 109 7.11 -10.31 30.09
C GLN A 109 7.68 -8.89 29.86
N LYS A 110 8.25 -8.66 28.67
CA LYS A 110 8.69 -7.38 28.11
C LYS A 110 8.41 -7.47 26.61
N GLN A 111 7.51 -6.74 25.97
CA GLN A 111 6.68 -5.59 26.32
C GLN A 111 5.30 -5.85 25.69
N THR A 112 4.34 -6.37 26.45
CA THR A 112 2.94 -6.11 26.09
C THR A 112 2.70 -4.67 26.49
N GLY A 113 2.74 -3.75 25.52
CA GLY A 113 2.46 -2.34 25.74
C GLY A 113 1.07 -2.14 26.31
N ALA A 114 0.96 -2.17 27.65
CA ALA A 114 -0.24 -1.86 28.42
C ALA A 114 -0.44 -0.33 28.49
N GLY A 115 -0.26 0.37 27.38
CA GLY A 115 -0.42 1.81 27.32
C GLY A 115 -0.28 2.35 25.90
N GLY A 116 -1.41 2.57 25.22
CA GLY A 116 -1.62 3.55 24.14
C GLY A 116 -0.71 3.57 22.90
N THR A 117 0.33 2.72 22.80
CA THR A 117 1.32 2.76 21.72
C THR A 117 1.16 1.55 20.80
N LEU A 118 0.91 1.81 19.52
CA LEU A 118 0.81 0.79 18.47
C LEU A 118 2.01 -0.16 18.48
N THR A 119 1.75 -1.45 18.30
CA THR A 119 2.76 -2.49 18.02
C THR A 119 3.48 -2.23 16.70
N ASP A 120 4.66 -2.83 16.50
CA ASP A 120 5.40 -2.71 15.23
C ASP A 120 4.57 -3.18 14.02
N PHE A 121 3.78 -4.24 14.21
CA PHE A 121 2.86 -4.75 13.19
C PHE A 121 1.70 -3.77 12.90
N GLU A 122 1.15 -3.12 13.93
CA GLU A 122 0.13 -2.08 13.73
C GLU A 122 0.69 -0.82 13.06
N LYS A 123 1.91 -0.39 13.40
CA LYS A 123 2.58 0.72 12.72
C LYS A 123 2.82 0.39 11.24
N MET A 124 3.20 -0.85 10.94
CA MET A 124 3.35 -1.32 9.56
C MET A 124 2.02 -1.25 8.81
N LYS A 125 0.92 -1.77 9.39
CA LYS A 125 -0.42 -1.66 8.79
C LYS A 125 -0.84 -0.21 8.56
N LEU A 126 -0.56 0.69 9.52
CA LEU A 126 -0.84 2.11 9.38
C LEU A 126 -0.02 2.75 8.25
N GLN A 127 1.25 2.38 8.07
CA GLN A 127 2.04 2.85 6.93
C GLN A 127 1.40 2.41 5.60
N LEU A 128 1.03 1.13 5.48
CA LEU A 128 0.42 0.58 4.27
C LEU A 128 -0.92 1.25 3.97
N PHE A 129 -1.68 1.62 5.00
CA PHE A 129 -2.91 2.39 4.87
C PHE A 129 -2.66 3.79 4.28
N LEU A 130 -1.72 4.55 4.85
CA LEU A 130 -1.36 5.88 4.37
C LEU A 130 -0.81 5.83 2.93
N ASP A 131 -0.01 4.81 2.62
CA ASP A 131 0.54 4.52 1.30
C ASP A 131 -0.58 4.27 0.28
N GLY A 132 -1.56 3.44 0.64
CA GLY A 132 -2.70 3.10 -0.20
C GLY A 132 -3.64 4.28 -0.45
N GLN A 133 -3.92 5.10 0.58
CA GLN A 133 -4.70 6.32 0.44
C GLN A 133 -4.04 7.29 -0.55
N THR A 134 -2.76 7.58 -0.35
CA THR A 134 -2.01 8.53 -1.18
C THR A 134 -1.92 8.05 -2.62
N LEU A 135 -1.64 6.76 -2.83
CA LEU A 135 -1.63 6.16 -4.17
C LEU A 135 -3.01 6.26 -4.83
N GLY A 136 -4.07 5.88 -4.12
CA GLY A 136 -5.44 5.92 -4.62
C GLY A 136 -5.87 7.33 -5.03
N GLU A 137 -5.67 8.32 -4.15
CA GLU A 137 -5.95 9.72 -4.44
C GLU A 137 -5.19 10.24 -5.65
N ALA A 138 -3.90 9.90 -5.76
CA ALA A 138 -3.09 10.32 -6.88
C ALA A 138 -3.55 9.68 -8.20
N LEU A 139 -3.85 8.38 -8.20
CA LEU A 139 -4.40 7.69 -9.37
C LEU A 139 -5.73 8.32 -9.81
N LEU A 140 -6.63 8.63 -8.87
CA LEU A 140 -7.89 9.33 -9.20
C LEU A 140 -7.65 10.70 -9.79
N ARG A 141 -6.75 11.49 -9.22
CA ARG A 141 -6.41 12.81 -9.74
C ARG A 141 -5.88 12.73 -11.17
N GLN A 142 -5.15 11.65 -11.50
CA GLN A 142 -4.70 11.42 -12.88
C GLN A 142 -5.82 10.98 -13.82
N LEU A 143 -6.89 10.40 -13.31
CA LEU A 143 -8.07 9.96 -14.08
C LEU A 143 -9.21 10.99 -14.10
N ALA A 144 -9.16 12.02 -13.25
CA ALA A 144 -10.19 13.01 -13.06
C ALA A 144 -10.22 14.05 -14.21
N GLU A 145 -10.55 13.57 -15.42
CA GLU A 145 -11.58 14.15 -16.27
C GLU A 145 -12.93 13.40 -16.13
N GLU A 146 -13.00 12.33 -15.32
CA GLU A 146 -14.24 11.62 -15.05
C GLU A 146 -14.54 11.44 -13.55
N GLN A 147 -15.82 11.67 -13.24
CA GLN A 147 -16.54 11.56 -11.96
C GLN A 147 -15.84 10.75 -10.83
N PRO A 148 -15.79 11.28 -9.60
CA PRO A 148 -15.01 10.77 -8.46
C PRO A 148 -15.45 9.41 -7.88
N GLN A 149 -16.33 8.67 -8.55
CA GLN A 149 -16.90 7.39 -8.09
C GLN A 149 -16.41 6.18 -8.92
N SER A 150 -15.25 6.29 -9.56
CA SER A 150 -14.73 5.21 -10.41
C SER A 150 -14.53 3.90 -9.62
N ARG A 151 -15.06 2.79 -10.17
CA ARG A 151 -15.07 1.42 -9.60
C ARG A 151 -13.69 0.92 -9.13
N LEU A 152 -12.62 1.51 -9.67
CA LEU A 152 -11.21 1.32 -9.31
C LEU A 152 -10.96 1.41 -7.81
N LEU A 153 -11.66 2.28 -7.09
CA LEU A 153 -11.42 2.48 -5.66
C LEU A 153 -12.10 1.44 -4.77
N ARG A 154 -13.09 0.68 -5.25
CA ARG A 154 -13.85 -0.21 -4.34
C ARG A 154 -12.97 -1.29 -3.71
N THR A 155 -12.06 -1.87 -4.49
CA THR A 155 -11.07 -2.84 -3.99
C THR A 155 -10.04 -2.18 -3.07
N HIS A 156 -9.63 -0.94 -3.35
CA HIS A 156 -8.74 -0.18 -2.46
C HIS A 156 -9.41 0.15 -1.15
N PHE A 157 -10.65 0.65 -1.18
CA PHE A 157 -11.43 0.94 0.01
C PHE A 157 -11.63 -0.34 0.82
N SER A 158 -11.95 -1.48 0.22
CA SER A 158 -12.06 -2.73 0.99
C SER A 158 -10.76 -3.11 1.72
N LEU A 159 -9.59 -2.91 1.10
CA LEU A 159 -8.30 -3.14 1.77
C LEU A 159 -7.99 -2.07 2.83
N LEU A 160 -8.29 -0.80 2.54
CA LEU A 160 -8.12 0.31 3.47
C LEU A 160 -9.06 0.21 4.67
N ASP A 161 -10.29 -0.28 4.48
CA ASP A 161 -11.27 -0.56 5.52
C ASP A 161 -10.74 -1.68 6.44
N LYS A 162 -10.20 -2.77 5.85
CA LYS A 162 -9.53 -3.85 6.61
C LYS A 162 -8.31 -3.33 7.40
N LEU A 163 -7.55 -2.40 6.83
CA LEU A 163 -6.40 -1.79 7.51
C LEU A 163 -6.86 -0.81 8.60
N GLY A 164 -7.90 -0.01 8.34
CA GLY A 164 -8.45 1.03 9.20
C GLY A 164 -9.21 0.47 10.42
N ASP A 165 -10.09 -0.50 10.23
CA ASP A 165 -10.87 -1.14 11.30
C ASP A 165 -9.98 -1.77 12.38
N ASN A 166 -8.81 -2.28 11.98
CA ASN A 166 -7.83 -2.87 12.88
C ASN A 166 -6.98 -1.83 13.63
N THR A 167 -6.95 -0.57 13.18
CA THR A 167 -6.23 0.52 13.87
C THR A 167 -7.12 1.31 14.82
N GLN A 168 -8.41 1.45 14.52
CA GLN A 168 -9.38 2.16 15.36
C GLN A 168 -9.75 1.37 16.63
N LYS A 169 -9.82 0.03 16.56
CA LYS A 169 -10.07 -0.81 17.74
C LYS A 169 -8.97 -0.69 18.81
N SER A 170 -7.73 -0.36 18.43
CA SER A 170 -6.61 -0.16 19.36
C SER A 170 -6.56 1.24 19.99
N HIS A 171 -7.39 2.18 19.52
CA HIS A 171 -7.45 3.56 20.03
C HIS A 171 -8.59 3.83 21.03
N SER A 172 -9.57 2.93 21.13
CA SER A 172 -10.79 3.11 21.94
C SER A 172 -10.84 2.27 23.22
N GLY A 173 -9.69 1.77 23.69
CA GLY A 173 -9.56 0.93 24.90
C GLY A 173 -8.63 1.53 25.94
#